data_AF-A0AAW7W4A0-F1
#
_entry.id   AF-A0AAW7W4A0-F1
#
_cell.length_a   1.000
_cell.length_b   1.000
_cell.length_c   1.000
_cell.angle_alpha   90.00
_cell.angle_beta   90.00
_cell.angle_gamma   90.00
#
_symmetry.space_group_name_H-M   'P 1'
#
loop_
_entity.id
_entity.type
_entity.pdbx_description
1 polymer ?
#
loop_
_entity_poly.entity_id
_entity_poly.type
_entity_poly.pdbx_seq_one_letter_code
_entity_poly.pdbx_strand_id
1 'polypeptide(L)'
;MEFLLTSTSWGVENRIPNAVIKKYTKREVRTCSTFEEFDKRFSRREGTWLSKGVNHKTSKGRIQREFPNGAEGHFIEINSIEELLEFQREVRSELIITSANDNESIPAIEIYNDYRE
;
A
#
# COMPACT_ATOMS: atom_id res chain seq x y z
N MET A 1 2.86 -16.31 -7.38
CA MET A 1 2.21 -14.98 -7.44
C MET A 1 2.94 -14.07 -6.47
N GLU A 2 3.19 -12.83 -6.87
CA GLU A 2 3.89 -11.86 -6.01
C GLU A 2 2.90 -11.09 -5.14
N PHE A 3 3.23 -10.92 -3.86
CA PHE A 3 2.44 -10.19 -2.87
C PHE A 3 3.30 -9.16 -2.14
N LEU A 4 2.73 -7.98 -1.88
CA LEU A 4 3.28 -7.04 -0.90
C LEU A 4 3.06 -7.59 0.52
N LEU A 5 4.10 -7.60 1.34
CA LEU A 5 4.01 -7.92 2.76
C LEU A 5 3.75 -6.68 3.58
N THR A 6 2.78 -6.79 4.49
CA THR A 6 2.48 -5.79 5.51
C THR A 6 2.27 -6.49 6.85
N SER A 7 2.35 -5.76 7.95
CA SER A 7 2.04 -6.29 9.28
C SER A 7 1.26 -5.28 10.10
N THR A 8 0.41 -5.78 11.00
CA THR A 8 -0.42 -4.92 11.85
C THR A 8 0.43 -4.13 12.85
N SER A 9 1.46 -4.75 13.44
CA SER A 9 2.40 -4.07 14.34
C SER A 9 3.43 -3.18 13.62
N TRP A 10 3.42 -3.17 12.28
CA TRP A 10 4.45 -2.60 11.40
C TRP A 10 5.84 -3.23 11.56
N GLY A 11 6.58 -3.38 10.46
CA GLY A 11 8.01 -3.73 10.47
C GLY A 11 8.35 -5.21 10.69
N VAL A 12 7.38 -6.11 10.81
CA VAL A 12 7.65 -7.56 10.82
C VAL A 12 8.11 -8.06 9.46
N GLU A 13 7.56 -7.49 8.38
CA GLU A 13 7.96 -7.74 7.00
C GLU A 13 9.47 -7.54 6.77
N ASN A 14 10.10 -6.62 7.51
CA ASN A 14 11.54 -6.34 7.43
C ASN A 14 12.42 -7.53 7.86
N ARG A 15 11.84 -8.47 8.62
CA ARG A 15 12.55 -9.63 9.17
C ARG A 15 12.33 -10.91 8.35
N ILE A 16 11.54 -10.84 7.28
CA ILE A 16 11.28 -11.99 6.42
C ILE A 16 12.45 -12.14 5.43
N PRO A 17 13.29 -13.17 5.56
CA PRO A 17 14.55 -13.27 4.82
C PRO A 17 14.36 -13.42 3.31
N ASN A 18 13.23 -13.99 2.89
CA ASN A 18 12.92 -14.24 1.47
C ASN A 18 12.17 -13.08 0.81
N ALA A 19 11.93 -11.97 1.52
CA ALA A 19 11.25 -10.82 0.97
C ALA A 19 12.21 -9.89 0.21
N VAL A 20 11.81 -9.47 -0.99
CA VAL A 20 12.58 -8.57 -1.86
C VAL A 20 12.02 -7.15 -1.75
N ILE A 21 12.88 -6.18 -1.48
CA ILE A 21 12.47 -4.77 -1.47
C ILE A 21 12.28 -4.29 -2.91
N LYS A 22 11.08 -3.78 -3.21
CA LYS A 22 10.76 -3.20 -4.52
C LYS A 22 10.03 -1.87 -4.37
N LYS A 23 10.28 -0.98 -5.32
CA LYS A 23 9.50 0.25 -5.48
C LYS A 23 8.25 -0.03 -6.31
N TYR A 24 7.16 0.62 -5.97
CA TYR A 24 5.90 0.50 -6.67
C TYR A 24 5.17 1.84 -6.77
N THR A 25 4.17 1.89 -7.66
CA THR A 25 3.35 3.09 -7.84
C THR A 25 2.45 3.27 -6.63
N LYS A 26 2.62 4.39 -5.93
CA LYS A 26 1.73 4.82 -4.86
C LYS A 26 0.56 5.61 -5.44
N ARG A 27 -0.66 5.24 -5.08
CA ARG A 27 -1.87 6.01 -5.36
C ARG A 27 -2.26 6.79 -4.11
N GLU A 28 -2.41 8.10 -4.28
CA GLU A 28 -2.95 8.96 -3.24
C GLU A 28 -4.40 9.30 -3.57
N VAL A 29 -5.28 9.09 -2.59
CA VAL A 29 -6.69 9.46 -2.66
C VAL A 29 -6.99 10.46 -1.55
N ARG A 30 -7.62 11.58 -1.90
CA ARG A 30 -8.12 12.57 -0.92
C ARG A 30 -9.64 12.68 -1.03
N THR A 31 -10.25 12.99 0.12
CA THR A 31 -11.71 13.15 0.25
C THR A 31 -12.24 14.45 -0.34
N CYS A 32 -11.37 15.39 -0.74
CA CYS A 32 -11.78 16.55 -1.54
C CYS A 32 -12.39 16.10 -2.86
N SER A 33 -13.42 16.81 -3.32
CA SER A 33 -14.12 16.50 -4.57
C SER A 33 -13.49 17.16 -5.79
N THR A 34 -12.77 18.26 -5.62
CA THR A 34 -12.05 18.95 -6.71
C THR A 34 -10.62 19.32 -6.32
N PHE A 35 -9.80 19.63 -7.33
CA PHE A 35 -8.40 20.05 -7.11
C PHE A 35 -8.35 21.42 -6.43
N GLU A 36 -9.25 22.33 -6.77
CA GLU A 36 -9.34 23.67 -6.19
C GLU A 36 -9.72 23.61 -4.70
N GLU A 37 -10.60 22.68 -4.32
CA GLU A 37 -10.95 22.45 -2.91
C GLU A 37 -9.72 22.00 -2.10
N PHE A 38 -8.93 21.08 -2.67
CA PHE A 38 -7.67 20.67 -2.06
C PHE A 38 -6.71 21.85 -1.93
N ASP A 39 -6.52 22.62 -3.00
CA ASP A 39 -5.59 23.74 -3.01
C ASP A 39 -5.99 24.80 -2.00
N LYS A 40 -7.27 25.12 -1.88
CA LYS A 40 -7.77 26.07 -0.87
C LYS A 40 -7.46 25.65 0.56
N ARG A 41 -7.51 24.34 0.86
CA ARG A 41 -7.30 23.80 2.20
C ARG A 41 -5.84 23.51 2.53
N PHE A 42 -5.09 22.97 1.57
CA PHE A 42 -3.82 22.30 1.83
C PHE A 42 -2.63 22.90 1.07
N SER A 43 -2.83 23.77 0.06
CA SER A 43 -1.74 24.27 -0.79
C SER A 43 -0.58 24.89 -0.02
N ARG A 44 -0.85 25.57 1.10
CA ARG A 44 0.17 26.21 1.95
C ARG A 44 1.15 25.22 2.58
N ARG A 45 0.73 23.98 2.85
CA ARG A 45 1.55 22.95 3.49
C ARG A 45 2.04 21.89 2.51
N GLU A 46 1.19 21.52 1.56
CA GLU A 46 1.42 20.35 0.70
C GLU A 46 1.76 20.72 -0.74
N GLY A 47 1.68 22.00 -1.13
CA GLY A 47 1.71 22.43 -2.53
C GLY A 47 0.35 22.23 -3.22
N THR A 48 0.21 22.72 -4.45
CA THR A 48 -1.03 22.51 -5.20
C THR A 48 -1.18 21.06 -5.64
N TRP A 49 -2.40 20.61 -5.88
CA TRP A 49 -2.69 19.21 -6.21
C TRP A 49 -1.96 18.77 -7.48
N LEU A 50 -2.00 19.62 -8.51
CA LEU A 50 -1.40 19.36 -9.81
C LEU A 50 0.13 19.52 -9.82
N SER A 51 0.75 20.13 -8.80
CA SER A 51 2.21 20.28 -8.76
C SER A 51 2.95 19.01 -8.32
N LYS A 52 2.22 17.98 -7.86
CA LYS A 52 2.80 16.72 -7.37
C LYS A 52 2.08 15.52 -7.96
N GLY A 53 2.83 14.46 -8.24
CA GLY A 53 2.30 13.23 -8.82
C GLY A 53 1.91 13.38 -10.29
N VAL A 54 1.30 12.34 -10.83
CA VAL A 54 0.81 12.23 -12.21
C VAL A 54 -0.58 11.59 -12.24
N ASN A 55 -1.18 11.45 -13.42
CA ASN A 55 -2.48 10.79 -13.63
C ASN A 55 -3.60 11.34 -12.72
N HIS A 56 -3.62 12.66 -12.54
CA HIS A 56 -4.62 13.33 -11.71
C HIS A 56 -6.02 13.10 -12.25
N LYS A 57 -6.92 12.66 -11.38
CA LYS A 57 -8.32 12.43 -11.75
C LYS A 57 -9.25 12.73 -10.59
N THR A 58 -10.48 13.05 -10.93
CA THR A 58 -11.60 13.11 -10.00
C THR A 58 -12.46 11.87 -10.22
N SER A 59 -12.85 11.19 -9.15
CA SER A 59 -13.68 9.99 -9.21
C SER A 59 -14.51 9.84 -7.93
N LYS A 60 -15.83 9.68 -8.09
CA LYS A 60 -16.78 9.46 -6.98
C LYS A 60 -16.65 10.49 -5.84
N GLY A 61 -16.52 11.78 -6.19
CA GLY A 61 -16.37 12.86 -5.21
C GLY A 61 -15.04 12.87 -4.46
N ARG A 62 -14.03 12.14 -4.96
CA ARG A 62 -12.67 12.11 -4.43
C ARG A 62 -11.69 12.50 -5.53
N ILE A 63 -10.57 13.07 -5.14
CA ILE A 63 -9.45 13.32 -6.05
C ILE A 63 -8.37 12.26 -5.86
N GLN A 64 -7.74 11.87 -6.96
CA GLN A 64 -6.70 10.85 -7.00
C GLN A 64 -5.52 11.31 -7.84
N ARG A 65 -4.33 10.86 -7.48
CA ARG A 65 -3.10 10.99 -8.25
C ARG A 65 -2.18 9.83 -7.97
N GLU A 66 -1.18 9.64 -8.83
CA GLU A 66 -0.24 8.53 -8.75
C GLU A 66 1.19 9.06 -8.63
N PHE A 67 2.01 8.31 -7.92
CA PHE A 67 3.44 8.55 -7.75
C PHE A 67 4.19 7.28 -8.20
N PRO A 68 4.66 7.22 -9.45
CA PRO A 68 5.47 6.11 -9.93
C PRO A 68 6.71 5.94 -9.05
N ASN A 69 6.97 4.71 -8.59
CA ASN A 69 8.03 4.40 -7.63
C ASN A 69 7.97 5.24 -6.32
N GLY A 70 6.77 5.73 -5.97
CA GLY A 70 6.53 6.63 -4.85
C GLY A 70 6.38 5.93 -3.50
N ALA A 71 6.35 4.60 -3.49
CA ALA A 71 6.44 3.77 -2.30
C ALA A 71 7.44 2.64 -2.53
N GLU A 72 7.93 2.09 -1.41
CA GLU A 72 8.83 0.95 -1.36
C GLU A 72 8.26 -0.04 -0.34
N GLY A 73 8.38 -1.33 -0.62
CA GLY A 73 7.84 -2.37 0.25
C GLY A 73 8.51 -3.71 0.04
N HIS A 74 8.25 -4.62 0.97
CA HIS A 74 8.76 -5.98 0.97
C HIS A 74 7.82 -6.88 0.17
N PHE A 75 8.31 -7.54 -0.86
CA PHE A 75 7.53 -8.44 -1.71
C PHE A 75 7.98 -9.88 -1.52
N ILE A 76 7.02 -10.80 -1.47
CA ILE A 76 7.28 -12.23 -1.45
C ILE A 76 6.60 -12.89 -2.64
N GLU A 77 7.23 -13.94 -3.16
CA GLU A 77 6.63 -14.80 -4.16
C GLU A 77 6.05 -16.04 -3.47
N ILE A 78 4.75 -16.26 -3.64
CA ILE A 78 4.02 -17.43 -3.14
C ILE A 78 3.31 -18.07 -4.33
N ASN A 79 3.75 -19.27 -4.70
CA ASN A 79 3.35 -19.97 -5.91
C ASN A 79 2.42 -21.17 -5.64
N SER A 80 2.20 -21.53 -4.38
CA SER A 80 1.32 -22.62 -3.98
C SER A 80 0.61 -22.34 -2.65
N ILE A 81 -0.44 -23.11 -2.36
CA ILE A 81 -1.11 -23.05 -1.05
C ILE A 81 -0.18 -23.61 0.03
N GLU A 82 0.63 -24.61 -0.30
CA GLU A 82 1.61 -25.21 0.59
C GLU A 82 2.65 -24.17 1.05
N GLU A 83 3.19 -23.37 0.13
CA GLU A 83 4.09 -22.25 0.46
C GLU A 83 3.41 -21.21 1.36
N LEU A 84 2.13 -20.90 1.11
CA LEU A 84 1.36 -19.99 1.95
C LEU A 84 1.20 -20.53 3.39
N LEU A 85 0.93 -21.84 3.51
CA LEU A 85 0.77 -22.52 4.80
C LEU A 85 2.10 -22.65 5.56
N GLU A 86 3.21 -22.87 4.85
CA GLU A 86 4.54 -22.84 5.44
C GLU A 86 4.88 -21.45 5.94
N PHE A 87 4.65 -20.41 5.12
CA PHE A 87 4.85 -19.02 5.51
C PHE A 87 4.02 -18.64 6.74
N GLN A 88 2.75 -19.07 6.81
CA GLN A 88 1.88 -18.87 7.97
C GLN A 88 2.48 -19.48 9.25
N ARG A 89 3.03 -20.69 9.17
CA ARG A 89 3.69 -21.37 10.30
C ARG A 89 4.97 -20.67 10.73
N GLU A 90 5.73 -20.13 9.77
CA GLU A 90 6.96 -19.39 10.05
C GLU A 90 6.69 -18.10 10.82
N VAL A 91 5.70 -17.30 10.38
CA VAL A 91 5.37 -16.01 11.02
C VAL A 91 4.53 -16.15 12.28
N ARG A 92 3.98 -17.35 12.54
CA ARG A 92 3.18 -17.69 13.73
C ARG A 92 2.03 -16.72 13.99
N SER A 93 1.43 -16.22 12.92
CA SER A 93 0.36 -15.23 12.95
C SER A 93 -0.70 -15.62 11.91
N GLU A 94 -1.88 -15.01 11.99
CA GLU A 94 -2.86 -15.12 10.92
C GLU A 94 -2.37 -14.35 9.70
N LEU A 95 -2.71 -14.86 8.51
CA LEU A 95 -2.42 -14.19 7.25
C LEU A 95 -3.73 -13.74 6.62
N ILE A 96 -3.81 -12.46 6.26
CA ILE A 96 -4.96 -11.87 5.58
C ILE A 96 -4.56 -11.56 4.14
N ILE A 97 -5.24 -12.18 3.17
CA ILE A 97 -5.09 -11.83 1.76
C ILE A 97 -5.89 -10.55 1.50
N THR A 98 -5.21 -9.50 1.07
CA THR A 98 -5.76 -8.14 0.91
C THR A 98 -5.08 -7.43 -0.28
N SER A 99 -5.21 -6.12 -0.35
CA SER A 99 -4.46 -5.25 -1.27
C SER A 99 -3.68 -4.18 -0.52
N ALA A 100 -2.69 -3.58 -1.19
CA ALA A 100 -1.90 -2.51 -0.59
C ALA A 100 -2.78 -1.29 -0.28
N ASN A 101 -2.59 -0.72 0.92
CA ASN A 101 -3.40 0.42 1.40
C ASN A 101 -3.35 1.65 0.48
N ASP A 102 -2.23 1.85 -0.20
CA ASP A 102 -2.01 2.96 -1.12
C ASP A 102 -1.97 2.53 -2.58
N ASN A 103 -2.32 1.28 -2.92
CA ASN A 103 -2.56 0.85 -4.28
C ASN A 103 -3.36 -0.46 -4.31
N GLU A 104 -4.68 -0.36 -4.52
CA GLU A 104 -5.58 -1.50 -4.48
C GLU A 104 -5.34 -2.54 -5.60
N SER A 105 -4.53 -2.20 -6.61
CA SER A 105 -4.17 -3.12 -7.71
C SER A 105 -3.03 -4.07 -7.33
N ILE A 106 -2.34 -3.80 -6.22
CA ILE A 106 -1.23 -4.62 -5.74
C ILE A 106 -1.77 -5.60 -4.69
N PRO A 107 -1.76 -6.91 -4.97
CA PRO A 107 -2.14 -7.91 -3.98
C PRO A 107 -1.16 -7.90 -2.81
N ALA A 108 -1.68 -8.09 -1.60
CA ALA A 108 -0.91 -8.05 -0.37
C ALA A 108 -1.27 -9.20 0.56
N ILE A 109 -0.31 -9.58 1.40
CA ILE A 109 -0.52 -10.44 2.56
C ILE A 109 -0.22 -9.59 3.78
N GLU A 110 -1.23 -9.39 4.62
CA GLU A 110 -1.06 -8.79 5.95
C GLU A 110 -0.81 -9.89 6.97
N ILE A 111 0.32 -9.79 7.68
CA ILE A 111 0.62 -10.59 8.86
C ILE A 111 -0.12 -9.94 10.04
N TYR A 112 -1.22 -10.57 10.45
CA TYR A 112 -2.08 -10.06 11.52
C TYR A 112 -1.51 -10.49 12.87
N ASN A 113 -0.59 -9.68 13.38
CA ASN A 113 0.23 -9.97 14.55
C ASN A 113 0.03 -9.00 15.73
N ASP A 114 -0.94 -8.10 15.60
CA ASP A 114 -1.34 -7.17 16.65
C ASP A 114 -2.81 -6.79 16.44
N TYR A 115 -3.41 -6.17 17.44
CA TYR A 115 -4.78 -5.69 17.36
C TYR A 115 -4.86 -4.39 16.53
N ARG A 116 -5.82 -4.33 15.61
CA ARG A 116 -6.23 -3.09 14.93
C ARG A 116 -7.67 -2.75 15.33
N GLU A 117 -7.86 -1.59 15.95
CA GLU A 117 -9.18 -0.98 16.20
C GLU A 117 -9.92 -0.62 14.91
#